data_AF-S9NZ51-F1
#
_entry.id   AF-S9NZ51-F1
#
_cell.length_a   1.000
_cell.length_b   1.000
_cell.length_c   1.000
_cell.angle_alpha   90.00
_cell.angle_beta   90.00
_cell.angle_gamma   90.00
#
_symmetry.space_group_name_H-M   'P 1'
#
loop_
_entity.id
_entity.type
_entity.pdbx_description
1 polymer ?
#
loop_
_entity_poly.entity_id
_entity_poly.type
_entity_poly.pdbx_seq_one_letter_code
_entity_poly.pdbx_strand_id
1 'polypeptide(L)'
;MTYARFLGLFVVLPIILLAVRYRRVLTGRALLPLVPLLAIVYVATCPWDNLAVKWGLWRFKPELIWGIVVGYLPLEEYLFFGLQTLLVGVWVLARLRRVSLAPAARKSPASPPVSVGPGRLDSKLGSKEVVS
;
A
#
# COMPACT_ATOMS: atom_id res chain seq x y z
N MET A 1 5.90 29.49 12.29
CA MET A 1 5.10 28.31 12.75
C MET A 1 6.03 27.41 13.52
N THR A 2 5.62 26.89 14.67
CA THR A 2 6.44 25.90 15.41
C THR A 2 6.52 24.60 14.62
N TYR A 3 7.59 23.83 14.81
CA TYR A 3 7.79 22.59 14.07
C TYR A 3 6.69 21.57 14.37
N ALA A 4 6.21 21.52 15.61
CA ALA A 4 5.06 20.72 15.99
C ALA A 4 3.76 21.11 15.25
N ARG A 5 3.51 22.40 15.00
CA ARG A 5 2.35 22.82 14.19
C ARG A 5 2.48 22.35 12.76
N PHE A 6 3.69 22.39 12.20
CA PHE A 6 3.95 21.83 10.88
C PHE A 6 3.67 20.32 10.85
N LEU A 7 4.18 19.55 11.81
CA LEU A 7 3.90 18.12 11.92
C LEU A 7 2.40 17.82 12.02
N GLY A 8 1.69 18.57 12.86
CA GLY A 8 0.24 18.43 13.02
C GLY A 8 -0.53 18.66 11.72
N LEU A 9 -0.25 19.77 11.03
CA LEU A 9 -1.01 20.20 9.85
C LEU A 9 -0.65 19.44 8.58
N PHE A 10 0.65 19.17 8.37
CA PHE A 10 1.15 18.62 7.10
C PHE A 10 1.40 17.12 7.15
N VAL A 11 1.47 16.51 8.33
CA VAL A 11 1.76 15.08 8.45
C VAL A 11 0.61 14.35 9.15
N VAL A 12 0.27 14.76 10.38
CA VAL A 12 -0.78 14.09 11.17
C VAL A 12 -2.16 14.22 10.52
N LEU A 13 -2.53 15.41 10.06
CA LEU A 13 -3.83 15.65 9.43
C LEU A 13 -4.02 14.78 8.15
N PRO A 14 -3.05 14.71 7.20
CA PRO A 14 -3.13 13.76 6.09
C PRO A 14 -3.17 12.29 6.50
N ILE A 15 -2.43 11.87 7.53
CA ILE A 15 -2.48 10.50 8.05
C ILE A 15 -3.89 10.17 8.52
N ILE A 16 -4.51 11.04 9.33
CA ILE A 16 -5.86 10.85 9.83
C ILE A 16 -6.85 10.78 8.67
N LEU A 17 -6.74 11.68 7.69
CA LEU A 17 -7.61 11.69 6.51
C LEU A 17 -7.50 10.38 5.72
N LEU A 18 -6.29 9.87 5.50
CA LEU A 18 -6.07 8.57 4.85
C LEU A 18 -6.62 7.42 5.69
N ALA A 19 -6.36 7.41 7.00
CA ALA A 19 -6.85 6.38 7.90
C ALA A 19 -8.39 6.31 7.88
N VAL A 20 -9.08 7.45 7.96
CA VAL A 20 -10.54 7.52 7.88
C VAL A 20 -11.06 7.10 6.52
N ARG A 21 -10.42 7.55 5.43
CA ARG A 21 -10.80 7.27 4.04
C ARG A 21 -10.63 5.80 3.65
N TYR A 22 -9.64 5.13 4.22
CA TYR A 22 -9.26 3.74 3.93
C TYR A 22 -9.49 2.80 5.11
N ARG A 23 -10.28 3.20 6.12
CA ARG A 23 -10.53 2.42 7.34
C ARG A 23 -11.00 0.98 7.12
N ARG A 24 -11.69 0.72 6.00
CA ARG A 24 -12.16 -0.63 5.62
C ARG A 24 -11.07 -1.52 5.02
N VAL A 25 -9.99 -0.91 4.52
CA VAL A 25 -8.88 -1.59 3.83
C VAL A 25 -7.65 -1.71 4.73
N LEU A 26 -7.45 -0.74 5.64
CA LEU A 26 -6.35 -0.67 6.61
C LEU A 26 -6.70 -1.45 7.89
N THR A 27 -6.77 -2.78 7.77
CA THR A 27 -6.90 -3.66 8.93
C THR A 27 -5.59 -3.72 9.73
N GLY A 28 -5.61 -4.12 11.00
CA GLY A 28 -4.38 -4.21 11.82
C GLY A 28 -3.28 -5.08 11.16
N ARG A 29 -3.69 -6.20 10.52
CA ARG A 29 -2.79 -7.05 9.72
C ARG A 29 -2.21 -6.33 8.49
N ALA A 30 -2.93 -5.37 7.92
CA ALA A 30 -2.46 -4.56 6.80
C ALA A 30 -1.29 -3.66 7.16
N LEU A 31 -1.29 -3.18 8.41
CA LEU A 31 -0.30 -2.24 8.93
C LEU A 31 0.92 -2.96 9.54
N LEU A 32 0.82 -4.27 9.75
CA LEU A 32 1.91 -5.08 10.33
C LEU A 32 3.27 -4.89 9.63
N PRO A 33 3.37 -4.77 8.28
CA PRO A 33 4.64 -4.52 7.61
C PRO A 33 5.28 -3.17 7.95
N LEU A 34 4.49 -2.20 8.43
CA LEU A 34 5.02 -0.89 8.83
C LEU A 34 5.83 -0.95 10.11
N VAL A 35 5.61 -1.95 10.96
CA VAL A 35 6.33 -2.10 12.24
C VAL A 35 7.83 -2.34 12.02
N PRO A 36 8.26 -3.40 11.30
CA PRO A 36 9.68 -3.59 11.01
C PRO A 36 10.22 -2.47 10.11
N LEU A 37 9.42 -1.89 9.22
CA LEU A 37 9.83 -0.75 8.40
C LEU A 37 10.18 0.46 9.28
N LEU A 38 9.36 0.80 10.27
CA LEU A 38 9.65 1.87 11.22
C LEU A 38 10.93 1.59 12.01
N ALA A 39 11.12 0.35 12.47
CA ALA A 39 12.35 -0.04 13.17
C ALA A 39 13.59 0.17 12.27
N ILE A 40 13.53 -0.26 11.01
CA ILE A 40 14.62 -0.07 10.05
C ILE A 40 14.87 1.43 9.82
N VAL A 41 13.82 2.22 9.61
CA VAL A 41 13.95 3.67 9.40
C VAL A 41 14.64 4.31 10.59
N TYR A 42 14.18 4.07 11.82
CA TYR A 42 14.80 4.66 13.00
C TYR A 42 16.26 4.24 13.18
N VAL A 43 16.58 2.95 13.01
CA VAL A 43 17.96 2.45 13.12
C VAL A 43 18.86 3.04 12.04
N ALA A 44 18.34 3.24 10.83
CA ALA A 44 19.11 3.81 9.72
C ALA A 44 19.29 5.33 9.83
N THR A 45 18.24 6.06 10.24
CA THR A 45 18.26 7.53 10.23
C THR A 45 18.82 8.13 11.51
N CYS A 46 18.44 7.61 12.68
CA CYS A 46 18.80 8.25 13.96
C CYS A 46 20.31 8.43 14.17
N PRO A 47 21.18 7.43 13.88
CA PRO A 47 22.61 7.59 14.10
C PRO A 47 23.23 8.65 13.20
N TRP A 48 22.82 8.67 11.92
CA TRP A 48 23.33 9.62 10.95
C TRP A 48 22.91 11.05 11.29
N ASP A 49 21.63 11.24 11.62
CA ASP A 49 21.08 12.56 11.92
C ASP A 49 21.67 13.14 13.22
N ASN A 50 21.82 12.31 14.26
CA ASN A 50 22.49 12.73 15.50
C ASN A 50 23.96 13.12 15.24
N LEU A 51 24.65 12.40 14.35
CA LEU A 51 26.03 12.70 14.01
C LEU A 51 26.15 14.00 13.21
N ALA A 52 25.23 14.25 12.28
CA ALA A 52 25.17 15.49 11.51
C ALA A 52 24.99 16.73 12.42
N VAL A 53 24.14 16.63 13.44
CA VAL A 53 23.97 17.70 14.44
C VAL A 53 25.20 17.82 15.33
N LYS A 54 25.77 16.70 15.78
CA LYS A 54 26.99 16.68 16.61
C LYS A 54 28.18 17.35 15.91
N TRP A 55 28.30 17.18 14.59
CA TRP A 55 29.32 17.84 13.77
C TRP A 55 28.95 19.26 13.35
N GLY A 56 27.79 19.76 13.77
CA GLY A 56 27.34 21.12 13.51
C GLY A 56 26.93 21.39 12.07
N LEU A 57 26.71 20.34 11.25
CA LEU A 57 26.17 20.52 9.90
C LEU A 57 24.74 21.09 9.95
N TRP A 58 23.99 20.73 11.00
CA TRP A 58 22.58 21.10 11.18
C TRP A 58 22.41 21.81 12.53
N ARG A 59 21.64 22.90 12.53
CA ARG A 59 21.35 23.70 13.73
C ARG A 59 19.86 23.98 13.82
N PHE A 60 19.29 23.78 15.00
CA PHE A 60 17.88 24.05 15.27
C PHE A 60 17.73 25.33 16.10
N LYS A 61 16.75 26.16 15.73
CA LYS A 61 16.42 27.35 16.52
C LYS A 61 15.56 26.91 17.72
N PRO A 62 15.98 27.17 18.97
CA PRO A 62 15.25 26.75 20.16
C PRO A 62 13.81 27.27 20.22
N GLU A 63 13.56 28.44 19.64
CA GLU A 63 12.25 29.11 19.59
C GLU A 63 11.19 28.36 18.75
N LEU A 64 11.62 27.45 17.87
CA LEU A 64 10.73 26.76 16.94
C LEU A 64 10.39 25.33 17.36
N ILE A 65 11.10 24.80 18.36
CA ILE A 65 10.98 23.45 18.90
C ILE A 65 10.40 23.48 20.31
N TRP A 66 9.90 22.34 20.79
CA TRP A 66 9.37 22.15 22.13
C TRP A 66 10.45 22.11 23.22
N GLY A 67 11.73 22.12 22.83
CA GLY A 67 12.86 22.08 23.75
C GLY A 67 13.19 20.68 24.28
N ILE A 68 12.46 19.65 23.84
CA ILE A 68 12.75 18.24 24.18
C ILE A 68 13.78 17.72 23.16
N VAL A 69 15.00 17.50 23.61
CA VAL A 69 16.10 16.96 22.79
C VAL A 69 16.47 15.58 23.30
N VAL A 70 16.53 14.60 22.41
CA VAL A 70 16.98 13.23 22.71
C VAL A 70 18.31 13.02 22.01
N GLY A 71 19.37 12.76 22.76
CA GLY A 71 20.73 12.76 22.22
C GLY A 71 21.14 14.17 21.79
N TYR A 72 21.14 14.43 20.48
CA TYR A 72 21.43 15.73 19.90
C TYR A 72 20.28 16.29 19.04
N LEU A 73 19.22 15.51 18.85
CA LEU A 73 18.16 15.81 17.89
C LEU A 73 16.84 16.13 18.63
N PRO A 74 16.10 17.17 18.22
CA PRO A 74 14.81 17.47 18.82
C PRO A 74 13.81 16.34 18.60
N LEU A 75 12.91 16.12 19.57
CA LEU A 75 11.89 15.06 19.54
C LEU A 75 11.06 15.11 18.25
N GLU A 76 10.79 16.31 17.75
CA GLU A 76 10.03 16.55 16.54
C GLU A 76 10.64 15.89 15.30
N GLU A 77 11.96 15.74 15.20
CA GLU A 77 12.59 15.03 14.08
C GLU A 77 12.32 13.53 14.15
N TYR A 78 12.39 12.95 15.35
CA TYR A 78 12.01 11.55 15.55
C TYR A 78 10.53 11.32 15.21
N LEU A 79 9.67 12.26 15.59
CA LEU A 79 8.26 12.24 15.20
C LEU A 79 8.11 12.38 13.69
N PHE A 80 8.89 13.26 13.05
CA PHE A 80 8.88 13.44 11.60
C PHE A 80 9.23 12.15 10.87
N PHE A 81 10.32 11.46 11.24
CA PHE A 81 10.73 10.21 10.60
C PHE A 81 9.63 9.15 10.66
N GLY A 82 9.04 8.96 11.85
CA GLY A 82 7.98 7.99 12.06
C GLY A 82 6.70 8.35 11.34
N LEU A 83 6.21 9.59 11.53
CA LEU A 83 4.96 10.07 10.94
C LEU A 83 5.06 10.14 9.41
N GLN A 84 6.17 10.61 8.86
CA GLN A 84 6.38 10.65 7.41
C GLN A 84 6.39 9.24 6.81
N THR A 85 7.06 8.30 7.47
CA THR A 85 7.06 6.88 7.06
C THR A 85 5.65 6.29 7.12
N LEU A 86 4.88 6.60 8.17
CA LEU A 86 3.50 6.17 8.30
C LEU A 86 2.60 6.78 7.22
N LEU A 87 2.74 8.08 6.94
CA LEU A 87 1.97 8.78 5.92
C LEU A 87 2.15 8.12 4.55
N VAL A 88 3.40 7.96 4.13
CA VAL A 88 3.72 7.34 2.84
C VAL A 88 3.37 5.85 2.85
N GLY A 89 3.72 5.13 3.91
CA GLY A 89 3.46 3.70 4.04
C GLY A 89 1.98 3.36 3.99
N VAL A 90 1.13 4.08 4.74
CA VAL A 90 -0.33 3.93 4.70
C VAL A 90 -0.88 4.26 3.32
N TRP A 91 -0.40 5.34 2.69
CA TRP A 91 -0.82 5.72 1.35
C TRP A 91 -0.48 4.63 0.31
N VAL A 92 0.75 4.11 0.34
CA VAL A 92 1.20 3.02 -0.54
C VAL A 92 0.38 1.76 -0.29
N LEU A 93 0.21 1.34 0.97
CA LEU A 93 -0.59 0.15 1.31
C LEU A 93 -2.04 0.29 0.83
N ALA A 94 -2.65 1.46 1.01
CA ALA A 94 -4.00 1.74 0.52
C ALA A 94 -4.08 1.66 -1.02
N ARG A 95 -3.04 2.08 -1.74
CA ARG A 95 -2.96 1.99 -3.20
C ARG A 95 -2.73 0.57 -3.68
N LEU A 96 -1.73 -0.11 -3.16
CA LEU A 96 -1.40 -1.49 -3.52
C LEU A 96 -2.58 -2.41 -3.29
N ARG A 97 -3.25 -2.33 -2.13
CA ARG A 97 -4.43 -3.15 -1.86
C ARG A 97 -5.58 -2.88 -2.82
N ARG A 98 -5.79 -1.63 -3.25
CA ARG A 98 -6.81 -1.35 -4.28
C ARG A 98 -6.45 -1.93 -5.65
N VAL A 99 -5.17 -1.93 -6.02
CA VAL A 99 -4.72 -2.50 -7.30
C VAL A 99 -4.72 -4.03 -7.25
N SER A 100 -4.31 -4.64 -6.14
CA SER A 100 -4.31 -6.09 -5.96
C SER A 100 -5.72 -6.69 -5.76
N LEU A 101 -6.65 -5.91 -5.18
CA LEU A 101 -8.07 -6.27 -5.10
C LEU A 101 -8.85 -5.87 -6.37
N ALA A 102 -8.28 -5.04 -7.25
CA ALA A 102 -8.85 -4.79 -8.57
C ALA A 102 -8.70 -6.09 -9.38
N PRO A 103 -9.82 -6.75 -9.72
CA PRO A 103 -9.81 -8.17 -9.93
C PRO A 103 -9.03 -8.56 -11.18
N ALA A 104 -8.40 -9.74 -11.09
CA ALA A 104 -8.10 -10.61 -12.22
C ALA A 104 -9.36 -11.05 -13.02
N ALA A 105 -10.41 -10.22 -13.07
CA ALA A 105 -11.65 -10.41 -13.83
C ALA A 105 -11.46 -10.26 -15.34
N ARG A 106 -10.21 -10.12 -15.82
CA ARG A 106 -9.87 -10.10 -17.26
C ARG A 106 -8.96 -11.26 -17.68
N LYS A 107 -9.03 -12.40 -16.99
CA LYS A 107 -8.55 -13.68 -17.50
C LYS A 107 -9.54 -14.79 -17.15
N SER A 108 -10.73 -14.77 -17.77
CA SER A 108 -11.40 -16.05 -18.06
C SER A 108 -10.76 -16.62 -19.33
N PRO A 109 -10.37 -17.90 -19.34
CA PRO A 109 -9.81 -18.56 -20.51
C PRO A 109 -10.87 -18.60 -21.61
N ALA A 110 -10.49 -18.23 -22.83
CA ALA A 110 -11.31 -18.55 -24.00
C ALA A 110 -11.57 -20.07 -23.99
N SER A 111 -12.85 -20.42 -24.15
CA SER A 111 -13.42 -21.76 -23.97
C SER A 111 -12.65 -22.87 -24.74
N PRO A 112 -12.54 -24.10 -24.20
CA PRO A 112 -12.12 -25.27 -24.95
C PRO A 112 -13.21 -25.68 -25.98
N PRO A 113 -12.88 -26.52 -26.98
CA PRO A 113 -13.55 -26.56 -28.28
C PRO A 113 -14.97 -27.13 -28.19
N VAL A 114 -15.86 -26.60 -29.02
CA VAL A 114 -17.21 -27.13 -29.27
C VAL A 114 -17.10 -28.61 -29.62
N SER A 115 -17.64 -29.48 -28.76
CA SER A 115 -17.83 -30.89 -29.03
C SER A 115 -18.86 -31.07 -30.15
N VAL A 116 -18.40 -31.43 -31.35
CA VAL A 116 -19.26 -31.95 -32.41
C VAL A 116 -19.73 -33.35 -31.96
N GLY A 117 -20.96 -33.43 -31.47
CA GLY A 117 -21.61 -34.70 -31.15
C GLY A 117 -21.96 -35.50 -32.42
N PRO A 118 -22.06 -36.84 -32.34
CA PRO A 118 -22.11 -37.71 -33.50
C PRO A 118 -23.41 -37.50 -34.29
N GLY A 119 -23.25 -37.27 -35.60
CA GLY A 119 -24.35 -37.26 -36.55
C GLY A 119 -25.07 -38.60 -36.52
N ARG A 120 -26.32 -38.55 -36.08
CA ARG A 120 -27.32 -39.61 -36.14
C ARG A 120 -27.60 -39.94 -37.61
N LEU A 121 -26.86 -40.91 -38.16
CA LEU A 121 -27.20 -41.57 -39.41
C LEU A 121 -28.19 -42.68 -39.07
N ASP A 122 -29.48 -42.41 -39.26
CA ASP A 122 -30.48 -43.48 -39.36
C ASP A 122 -31.65 -43.06 -40.26
N SER A 123 -31.58 -43.60 -41.48
CA SER A 123 -32.62 -44.43 -42.11
C SER A 123 -34.06 -43.90 -42.19
N LYS A 124 -34.39 -43.26 -43.32
CA LYS A 124 -35.68 -43.45 -44.02
C LYS A 124 -35.54 -43.18 -45.52
N LEU A 125 -35.40 -44.22 -46.34
CA LEU A 125 -36.14 -44.35 -47.60
C LEU A 125 -36.16 -45.84 -47.96
N GLY A 126 -37.29 -46.47 -47.68
CA GLY A 126 -37.55 -47.85 -48.05
C GLY A 126 -37.94 -47.98 -49.51
N SER A 127 -37.63 -49.15 -50.04
CA SER A 127 -38.34 -49.93 -51.05
C SER A 127 -39.15 -49.18 -52.11
N LYS A 128 -38.67 -49.27 -53.35
CA LYS A 128 -39.47 -49.87 -54.41
C LYS A 128 -38.62 -50.90 -55.14
N GLU A 129 -38.93 -52.17 -54.90
CA GLU A 129 -38.83 -53.19 -55.94
C GLU A 129 -39.76 -52.78 -57.10
N VAL A 130 -39.42 -53.12 -58.33
CA VAL A 130 -40.26 -53.93 -59.23
C VAL A 130 -39.46 -54.21 -60.52
N VAL A 131 -39.32 -55.52 -60.74
CA VAL A 131 -38.97 -56.26 -61.95
C VAL A 131 -39.71 -55.74 -63.19
N SER A 132 -38.98 -55.57 -64.30
CA SER A 132 -39.31 -56.17 -65.61
C SER A 132 -38.16 -55.97 -66.60
#